data_AF-A0A3M7GFM3-F1
#
_entry.id   AF-A0A3M7GFM3-F1
#
_cell.length_a   1.000
_cell.length_b   1.000
_cell.length_c   1.000
_cell.angle_alpha   90.00
_cell.angle_beta   90.00
_cell.angle_gamma   90.00
#
_symmetry.space_group_name_H-M   'P 1'
#
loop_
_entity.id
_entity.type
_entity.pdbx_description
1 polymer ?
#
loop_
_entity_poly.entity_id
_entity_poly.type
_entity_poly.pdbx_seq_one_letter_code
_entity_poly.pdbx_strand_id
1 'polypeptide(L)'
;MLSSTLLPLVAASLPLALAQDDSLTSSKRGLCYVDPQENTQDTDIWDASDSDLTWYYNYEASPTDGIDESKLQFVPMIWGLPDSTSSMAFYNTVKGLMQQGYNITYVLGFNEPDGCVSGGSCIAAEDAAAAWIREVEPLKDEGVLLGAPAVTGSPMGFTWLENFYNACNGNCTTHFIPVHWYGNFGGLASHMGQVNRTYPNMTMWVTEYACADCELEEAQQFYNMSADYFDRLDYVTHYSYFGAFRSDVSNVGKNAAMLTQKGELTDIGAWYLGQQATGNKPKGGAAQVTKFAGWAVVVASVAFWTVL
;
A
#
# COMPACT_ATOMS: atom_id res chain seq x y z
N MET A 1 -37.39 -68.58 -7.48
CA MET A 1 -37.67 -67.26 -6.86
C MET A 1 -36.35 -66.55 -6.67
N LEU A 2 -36.02 -65.59 -7.53
CA LEU A 2 -35.00 -64.56 -7.31
C LEU A 2 -35.35 -63.46 -8.32
N SER A 3 -35.97 -62.39 -7.83
CA SER A 3 -36.41 -61.25 -8.62
C SER A 3 -35.28 -60.22 -8.59
N SER A 4 -34.63 -59.98 -9.73
CA SER A 4 -33.60 -58.94 -9.86
C SER A 4 -34.25 -57.65 -10.33
N THR A 5 -34.44 -56.71 -9.41
CA THR A 5 -34.83 -55.33 -9.70
C THR A 5 -33.58 -54.53 -10.10
N LEU A 6 -33.51 -54.12 -11.38
CA LEU A 6 -32.60 -53.06 -11.82
C LEU A 6 -33.19 -51.69 -11.45
N LEU A 7 -32.49 -50.91 -10.65
CA LEU A 7 -32.74 -49.47 -10.51
C LEU A 7 -31.98 -48.70 -11.60
N PRO A 8 -32.60 -47.71 -12.26
CA PRO A 8 -31.88 -46.81 -13.15
C PRO A 8 -31.15 -45.74 -12.31
N LEU A 9 -29.85 -45.58 -12.57
CA LEU A 9 -29.05 -44.51 -12.01
C LEU A 9 -29.37 -43.23 -12.80
N VAL A 10 -30.16 -42.32 -12.21
CA VAL A 10 -30.38 -40.98 -12.77
C VAL A 10 -29.15 -40.13 -12.42
N ALA A 11 -28.29 -39.89 -13.40
CA ALA A 11 -27.21 -38.92 -13.27
C ALA A 11 -27.81 -37.50 -13.26
N ALA A 12 -27.90 -36.88 -12.09
CA ALA A 12 -28.26 -35.49 -11.97
C ALA A 12 -27.07 -34.63 -12.45
N SER A 13 -27.17 -34.08 -13.66
CA SER A 13 -26.27 -33.03 -14.12
C SER A 13 -26.61 -31.73 -13.37
N LEU A 14 -25.85 -31.41 -12.33
CA LEU A 14 -25.86 -30.09 -11.72
C LEU A 14 -25.34 -29.07 -12.75
N PRO A 15 -26.03 -27.94 -12.98
CA PRO A 15 -25.44 -26.86 -13.74
C PRO A 15 -24.27 -26.29 -12.93
N LEU A 16 -23.09 -26.29 -13.52
CA LEU A 16 -21.97 -25.47 -13.06
C LEU A 16 -22.42 -24.01 -13.19
N ALA A 17 -22.87 -23.41 -12.09
CA ALA A 17 -23.02 -21.97 -12.03
C ALA A 17 -21.59 -21.41 -12.14
N LEU A 18 -21.30 -20.70 -13.23
CA LEU A 18 -20.13 -19.84 -13.31
C LEU A 18 -20.32 -18.74 -12.26
N ALA A 19 -19.72 -18.88 -11.08
CA ALA A 19 -19.52 -17.78 -10.16
C ALA A 19 -18.46 -16.88 -10.79
N GLN A 20 -18.89 -15.82 -11.47
CA GLN A 20 -17.99 -14.88 -12.13
C GLN A 20 -18.27 -13.42 -11.79
N ASP A 21 -18.87 -13.15 -10.62
CA ASP A 21 -19.20 -11.79 -10.17
C ASP A 21 -18.70 -11.44 -8.74
N ASP A 22 -18.07 -12.36 -8.00
CA ASP A 22 -17.58 -12.10 -6.63
C ASP A 22 -16.13 -11.57 -6.55
N SER A 23 -15.44 -11.33 -7.68
CA SER A 23 -13.98 -11.10 -7.69
C SER A 23 -13.53 -9.65 -7.86
N LEU A 24 -14.44 -8.69 -7.96
CA LEU A 24 -14.06 -7.28 -8.12
C LEU A 24 -13.95 -6.54 -6.80
N THR A 25 -14.59 -7.01 -5.73
CA THR A 25 -14.64 -6.30 -4.45
C THR A 25 -13.76 -6.92 -3.38
N SER A 26 -13.17 -6.08 -2.53
CA SER A 26 -12.36 -6.54 -1.40
C SER A 26 -12.36 -5.51 -0.28
N SER A 27 -12.72 -5.96 0.92
CA SER A 27 -12.68 -5.12 2.13
C SER A 27 -11.26 -4.81 2.62
N LYS A 28 -10.21 -5.36 1.96
CA LYS A 28 -8.80 -5.12 2.33
C LYS A 28 -8.21 -3.90 1.63
N ARG A 29 -8.87 -3.38 0.60
CA ARG A 29 -8.37 -2.27 -0.22
C ARG A 29 -8.46 -0.94 0.52
N GLY A 30 -7.36 -0.20 0.49
CA GLY A 30 -7.31 1.17 0.94
C GLY A 30 -6.61 2.09 -0.05
N LEU A 31 -6.57 3.36 0.30
CA LEU A 31 -6.04 4.41 -0.53
C LEU A 31 -4.72 4.91 0.04
N CYS A 32 -3.64 4.71 -0.71
CA CYS A 32 -2.42 5.52 -0.57
C CYS A 32 -2.69 6.86 -1.27
N TYR A 33 -3.16 7.84 -0.53
CA TYR A 33 -3.55 9.14 -1.08
C TYR A 33 -2.32 9.99 -1.37
N VAL A 34 -2.23 10.48 -2.59
CA VAL A 34 -1.23 11.46 -3.03
C VAL A 34 -1.96 12.73 -3.41
N ASP A 35 -1.58 13.85 -2.80
CA ASP A 35 -2.21 15.15 -3.09
C ASP A 35 -2.07 15.48 -4.59
N PRO A 36 -3.19 15.67 -5.32
CA PRO A 36 -3.17 15.95 -6.76
C PRO A 36 -2.67 17.37 -7.08
N GLN A 37 -2.42 18.22 -6.08
CA GLN A 37 -1.98 19.62 -6.13
C GLN A 37 -2.87 20.54 -6.97
N GLU A 38 -2.83 20.36 -8.29
CA GLU A 38 -3.53 21.19 -9.28
C GLU A 38 -4.89 20.60 -9.68
N ASN A 39 -5.13 19.31 -9.44
CA ASN A 39 -6.35 18.60 -9.85
C ASN A 39 -7.16 18.12 -8.64
N THR A 40 -7.48 19.03 -7.72
CA THR A 40 -8.15 18.69 -6.45
C THR A 40 -9.51 18.00 -6.62
N GLN A 41 -10.17 18.16 -7.76
CA GLN A 41 -11.40 17.41 -8.09
C GLN A 41 -11.18 15.90 -8.26
N ASP A 42 -9.94 15.44 -8.45
CA ASP A 42 -9.64 14.01 -8.53
C ASP A 42 -9.84 13.31 -7.16
N THR A 43 -9.87 14.08 -6.06
CA THR A 43 -10.11 13.55 -4.72
C THR A 43 -11.48 12.90 -4.60
N ASP A 44 -12.51 13.47 -5.24
CA ASP A 44 -13.90 12.97 -5.25
C ASP A 44 -14.04 11.57 -5.90
N ILE A 45 -13.01 11.11 -6.61
CA ILE A 45 -13.02 9.79 -7.27
C ILE A 45 -12.85 8.67 -6.22
N TRP A 46 -12.07 8.92 -5.16
CA TRP A 46 -11.60 7.86 -4.28
C TRP A 46 -12.63 7.41 -3.25
N ASP A 47 -13.49 8.33 -2.82
CA ASP A 47 -14.48 8.13 -1.78
C ASP A 47 -15.92 8.01 -2.30
N ALA A 48 -16.08 7.94 -3.63
CA ALA A 48 -17.35 7.73 -4.30
C ALA A 48 -18.13 6.55 -3.69
N SER A 49 -19.47 6.65 -3.67
CA SER A 49 -20.32 5.68 -2.96
C SER A 49 -20.13 4.23 -3.40
N ASP A 50 -19.76 4.02 -4.66
CA ASP A 50 -19.51 2.74 -5.32
C ASP A 50 -18.03 2.29 -5.29
N SER A 51 -17.15 3.05 -4.63
CA SER A 51 -15.76 2.66 -4.37
C SER A 51 -15.67 1.52 -3.34
N ASP A 52 -14.84 0.51 -3.58
CA ASP A 52 -14.60 -0.58 -2.61
C ASP A 52 -13.58 -0.24 -1.52
N LEU A 53 -13.03 0.97 -1.51
CA LEU A 53 -12.02 1.38 -0.53
C LEU A 53 -12.65 1.49 0.87
N THR A 54 -11.88 1.09 1.88
CA THR A 54 -12.34 1.06 3.29
C THR A 54 -11.49 1.88 4.25
N TRP A 55 -10.25 2.18 3.87
CA TRP A 55 -9.29 2.94 4.67
C TRP A 55 -8.39 3.78 3.78
N TYR A 56 -7.74 4.80 4.34
CA TYR A 56 -6.73 5.58 3.62
C TYR A 56 -5.65 6.13 4.56
N TYR A 57 -4.51 6.44 3.96
CA TYR A 57 -3.45 7.25 4.57
C TYR A 57 -2.92 8.22 3.52
N ASN A 58 -2.30 9.31 3.97
CA ASN A 58 -1.84 10.41 3.12
C ASN A 58 -0.39 10.84 3.45
N TYR A 59 0.38 9.94 4.07
CA TYR A 59 1.73 10.20 4.62
C TYR A 59 1.79 11.20 5.78
N GLU A 60 0.67 11.68 6.28
CA GLU A 60 0.62 12.69 7.34
C GLU A 60 0.02 12.14 8.63
N ALA A 61 0.22 12.89 9.71
CA ALA A 61 -0.41 12.62 11.00
C ALA A 61 -1.91 13.00 11.03
N SER A 62 -2.34 13.87 10.11
CA SER A 62 -3.68 14.44 10.03
C SER A 62 -4.38 14.05 8.74
N PRO A 63 -5.71 13.88 8.78
CA PRO A 63 -6.47 13.49 7.59
C PRO A 63 -6.47 14.59 6.53
N THR A 64 -6.66 14.20 5.28
CA THR A 64 -6.90 15.13 4.16
C THR A 64 -8.30 15.71 4.25
N ASP A 65 -8.42 17.04 4.25
CA ASP A 65 -9.70 17.76 4.17
C ASP A 65 -10.54 17.24 2.98
N GLY A 66 -11.80 16.90 3.23
CA GLY A 66 -12.75 16.45 2.21
C GLY A 66 -12.81 14.93 2.04
N ILE A 67 -11.76 14.19 2.42
CA ILE A 67 -11.83 12.72 2.56
C ILE A 67 -12.20 12.35 4.00
N ASP A 68 -11.93 13.22 4.96
CA ASP A 68 -12.15 13.00 6.37
C ASP A 68 -13.63 12.90 6.76
N GLU A 69 -14.53 13.36 5.89
CA GLU A 69 -15.98 13.17 5.98
C GLU A 69 -16.50 11.91 5.25
N SER A 70 -15.60 11.14 4.64
CA SER A 70 -15.96 9.95 3.85
C SER A 70 -16.17 8.69 4.70
N LYS A 71 -16.51 7.58 4.03
CA LYS A 71 -16.57 6.25 4.64
C LYS A 71 -15.19 5.65 4.97
N LEU A 72 -14.09 6.26 4.50
CA LEU A 72 -12.75 5.71 4.64
C LEU A 72 -12.21 5.95 6.05
N GLN A 73 -11.75 4.89 6.70
CA GLN A 73 -11.02 5.03 7.95
C GLN A 73 -9.66 5.69 7.69
N PHE A 74 -9.41 6.85 8.28
CA PHE A 74 -8.09 7.48 8.25
C PHE A 74 -7.09 6.73 9.13
N VAL A 75 -5.90 6.48 8.59
CA VAL A 75 -4.76 5.86 9.27
C VAL A 75 -3.60 6.86 9.33
N PRO A 76 -3.33 7.48 10.49
CA PRO A 76 -2.22 8.42 10.65
C PRO A 76 -0.86 7.76 10.42
N MET A 77 0.06 8.50 9.83
CA MET A 77 1.43 8.04 9.59
C MET A 77 2.44 9.02 10.21
N ILE A 78 3.44 8.49 10.91
CA ILE A 78 4.64 9.26 11.24
C ILE A 78 5.66 9.06 10.13
N TRP A 79 5.57 9.84 9.06
CA TRP A 79 6.40 9.64 7.87
C TRP A 79 7.90 9.69 8.17
N GLY A 80 8.33 10.67 8.98
CA GLY A 80 9.73 10.94 9.26
C GLY A 80 10.02 11.28 10.72
N LEU A 81 11.28 11.64 11.02
CA LEU A 81 11.62 12.17 12.34
C LEU A 81 10.93 13.51 12.58
N PRO A 82 10.44 13.77 13.80
CA PRO A 82 9.96 15.10 14.16
C PRO A 82 11.13 16.09 14.23
N ASP A 83 10.84 17.39 14.06
CA ASP A 83 11.84 18.48 14.05
C ASP A 83 12.66 18.60 15.35
N SER A 84 12.19 17.98 16.45
CA SER A 84 12.85 18.00 17.75
C SER A 84 12.87 16.63 18.42
N THR A 85 13.98 16.34 19.09
CA THR A 85 14.18 15.14 19.92
C THR A 85 13.30 15.10 21.18
N SER A 86 12.65 16.21 21.52
CA SER A 86 11.67 16.30 22.61
C SER A 86 10.22 16.40 22.14
N SER A 87 9.98 16.31 20.82
CA SER A 87 8.64 16.38 20.25
C SER A 87 7.73 15.27 20.78
N MET A 88 6.45 15.59 20.93
CA MET A 88 5.33 14.66 21.12
C MET A 88 4.23 14.94 20.07
N ALA A 89 4.61 15.55 18.94
CA ALA A 89 3.67 16.10 17.98
C ALA A 89 2.79 15.01 17.35
N PHE A 90 3.38 13.90 16.93
CA PHE A 90 2.62 12.79 16.33
C PHE A 90 1.66 12.18 17.35
N TYR A 91 2.16 11.85 18.54
CA TYR A 91 1.33 11.33 19.63
C TYR A 91 0.15 12.25 19.95
N ASN A 92 0.42 13.55 20.11
CA ASN A 92 -0.60 14.53 20.46
C ASN A 92 -1.65 14.71 19.34
N THR A 93 -1.22 14.69 18.08
CA THR A 93 -2.14 14.73 16.93
C THR A 93 -3.06 13.52 16.93
N VAL A 94 -2.51 12.30 17.04
CA VAL A 94 -3.31 11.06 17.08
C VAL A 94 -4.31 11.07 18.22
N LYS A 95 -3.87 11.42 19.44
CA LYS A 95 -4.76 11.57 20.60
C LYS A 95 -5.83 12.63 20.39
N GLY A 96 -5.48 13.74 19.75
CA GLY A 96 -6.41 14.81 19.40
C GLY A 96 -7.52 14.33 18.46
N LEU A 97 -7.16 13.57 17.42
CA LEU A 97 -8.12 12.97 16.47
C LEU A 97 -9.07 12.00 17.20
N MET A 98 -8.54 11.13 18.06
CA MET A 98 -9.39 10.22 18.87
C MET A 98 -10.38 11.00 19.76
N GLN A 99 -9.96 12.10 20.36
CA GLN A 99 -10.83 12.95 21.18
C GLN A 99 -11.90 13.67 20.37
N GLN A 100 -11.62 13.98 19.10
CA GLN A 100 -12.58 14.56 18.15
C GLN A 100 -13.58 13.52 17.62
N GLY A 101 -13.37 12.24 17.90
CA GLY A 101 -14.28 11.14 17.53
C GLY A 101 -13.86 10.37 16.28
N TYR A 102 -12.67 10.63 15.71
CA TYR A 102 -12.14 9.82 14.62
C TYR A 102 -11.88 8.38 15.10
N ASN A 103 -12.23 7.40 14.25
CA ASN A 103 -11.95 5.99 14.51
C ASN A 103 -10.48 5.67 14.22
N ILE A 104 -9.57 6.02 15.14
CA ILE A 104 -8.15 5.70 15.00
C ILE A 104 -7.85 4.35 15.68
N THR A 105 -7.84 3.28 14.89
CA THR A 105 -7.49 1.92 15.36
C THR A 105 -6.05 1.53 15.00
N TYR A 106 -5.48 2.16 13.98
CA TYR A 106 -4.17 1.84 13.42
C TYR A 106 -3.35 3.10 13.22
N VAL A 107 -2.03 2.98 13.31
CA VAL A 107 -1.07 4.00 12.81
C VAL A 107 0.04 3.32 12.03
N LEU A 108 0.58 4.03 11.04
CA LEU A 108 1.75 3.63 10.26
C LEU A 108 3.03 4.27 10.80
N GLY A 109 4.10 3.49 10.83
CA GLY A 109 5.45 3.94 11.17
C GLY A 109 6.14 4.72 10.04
N PHE A 110 7.44 4.93 10.18
CA PHE A 110 8.26 5.70 9.23
C PHE A 110 8.21 5.16 7.80
N ASN A 111 8.18 6.08 6.82
CA ASN A 111 8.15 5.76 5.40
C ASN A 111 9.55 5.54 4.85
N GLU A 112 9.85 4.34 4.36
CA GLU A 112 11.14 3.95 3.79
C GLU A 112 12.34 4.59 4.50
N PRO A 113 12.50 4.40 5.82
CA PRO A 113 13.58 5.03 6.56
C PRO A 113 14.96 4.54 6.11
N ASP A 114 15.02 3.38 5.46
CA ASP A 114 16.21 2.85 4.80
C ASP A 114 16.50 3.51 3.44
N GLY A 115 15.52 4.20 2.86
CA GLY A 115 15.62 4.90 1.57
C GLY A 115 15.91 6.38 1.74
N CYS A 116 16.94 6.88 1.05
CA CYS A 116 17.30 8.31 1.03
C CYS A 116 16.98 9.02 -0.30
N VAL A 117 16.21 8.37 -1.16
CA VAL A 117 15.82 8.86 -2.48
C VAL A 117 14.34 8.55 -2.72
N SER A 118 13.72 9.27 -3.65
CA SER A 118 12.43 8.90 -4.27
C SER A 118 11.19 8.84 -3.36
N GLY A 119 11.22 9.38 -2.14
CA GLY A 119 10.05 9.45 -1.25
C GLY A 119 10.32 8.95 0.16
N GLY A 120 11.47 8.32 0.39
CA GLY A 120 11.86 7.79 1.70
C GLY A 120 12.30 8.86 2.69
N SER A 121 12.13 8.54 3.97
CA SER A 121 12.39 9.45 5.09
C SER A 121 13.86 9.51 5.53
N CYS A 122 14.73 8.60 5.05
CA CYS A 122 16.17 8.60 5.29
C CYS A 122 16.55 8.76 6.77
N ILE A 123 16.27 7.75 7.59
CA ILE A 123 16.44 7.81 9.05
C ILE A 123 17.38 6.70 9.51
N ALA A 124 18.32 7.02 10.40
CA ALA A 124 19.10 6.00 11.07
C ALA A 124 18.22 5.17 12.03
N ALA A 125 18.45 3.86 12.09
CA ALA A 125 17.64 2.94 12.89
C ALA A 125 17.58 3.34 14.39
N GLU A 126 18.68 3.86 14.93
CA GLU A 126 18.79 4.33 16.30
C GLU A 126 17.93 5.57 16.58
N ASP A 127 17.92 6.53 15.65
CA ASP A 127 17.10 7.74 15.77
C ASP A 127 15.62 7.42 15.63
N ALA A 128 15.27 6.51 14.70
CA ALA A 128 13.93 5.98 14.55
C ALA A 128 13.45 5.26 15.82
N ALA A 129 14.28 4.43 16.45
CA ALA A 129 13.96 3.75 17.70
C ALA A 129 13.70 4.76 18.84
N ALA A 130 14.56 5.78 18.98
CA ALA A 130 14.39 6.82 19.99
C ALA A 130 13.10 7.66 19.77
N ALA A 131 12.78 7.98 18.52
CA ALA A 131 11.53 8.65 18.18
C ALA A 131 10.30 7.74 18.40
N TRP A 132 10.38 6.46 18.03
CA TRP A 132 9.31 5.47 18.22
C TRP A 132 8.91 5.37 19.70
N ILE A 133 9.89 5.15 20.59
CA ILE A 133 9.66 5.00 22.04
C ILE A 133 8.92 6.21 22.62
N ARG A 134 9.16 7.40 22.05
CA ARG A 134 8.57 8.66 22.52
C ARG A 134 7.20 8.92 21.90
N GLU A 135 7.09 8.82 20.59
CA GLU A 135 5.94 9.31 19.81
C GLU A 135 4.90 8.23 19.48
N VAL A 136 5.34 6.98 19.29
CA VAL A 136 4.49 5.90 18.76
C VAL A 136 4.16 4.88 19.83
N GLU A 137 5.16 4.44 20.61
CA GLU A 137 4.99 3.42 21.63
C GLU A 137 3.85 3.69 22.62
N PRO A 138 3.65 4.93 23.13
CA PRO A 138 2.56 5.20 24.07
C PRO A 138 1.16 5.03 23.48
N LEU A 139 0.99 5.06 22.15
CA LEU A 139 -0.31 4.90 21.51
C LEU A 139 -0.91 3.49 21.70
N LYS A 140 -0.07 2.47 21.95
CA LYS A 140 -0.58 1.12 22.26
C LYS A 140 -1.43 1.10 23.52
N ASP A 141 -1.11 1.95 24.50
CA ASP A 141 -1.83 2.05 25.77
C ASP A 141 -3.19 2.77 25.59
N GLU A 142 -3.37 3.47 24.46
CA GLU A 142 -4.64 4.04 24.01
C GLU A 142 -5.45 3.04 23.15
N GLY A 143 -4.96 1.81 22.98
CA GLY A 143 -5.61 0.75 22.19
C GLY A 143 -5.33 0.81 20.69
N VAL A 144 -4.35 1.61 20.25
CA VAL A 144 -3.98 1.75 18.84
C VAL A 144 -3.00 0.64 18.44
N LEU A 145 -3.24 0.00 17.29
CA LEU A 145 -2.34 -0.97 16.69
C LEU A 145 -1.25 -0.26 15.88
N LEU A 146 0.00 -0.59 16.21
CA LEU A 146 1.20 0.09 15.70
C LEU A 146 1.83 -0.69 14.54
N GLY A 147 1.86 -0.10 13.35
CA GLY A 147 2.55 -0.65 12.18
C GLY A 147 4.05 -0.39 12.24
N ALA A 148 4.86 -1.42 12.06
CA ALA A 148 6.32 -1.29 11.98
C ALA A 148 6.74 -0.27 10.89
N PRO A 149 7.98 0.26 10.92
CA PRO A 149 8.47 1.11 9.85
C PRO A 149 8.37 0.42 8.47
N ALA A 150 7.83 1.14 7.49
CA ALA A 150 7.58 0.64 6.14
C ALA A 150 8.85 0.75 5.29
N VAL A 151 9.72 -0.24 5.37
CA VAL A 151 11.00 -0.22 4.64
C VAL A 151 10.85 -0.53 3.15
N THR A 152 11.85 -0.15 2.34
CA THR A 152 11.88 -0.51 0.92
C THR A 152 11.85 -2.04 0.74
N GLY A 153 11.33 -2.50 -0.39
CA GLY A 153 11.28 -3.91 -0.79
C GLY A 153 12.64 -4.55 -1.11
N SER A 154 13.73 -4.09 -0.48
CA SER A 154 15.11 -4.46 -0.77
C SER A 154 15.79 -5.17 0.43
N PRO A 155 16.95 -5.83 0.23
CA PRO A 155 17.74 -6.36 1.34
C PRO A 155 18.15 -5.31 2.39
N MET A 156 18.24 -4.04 1.99
CA MET A 156 18.56 -2.93 2.89
C MET A 156 17.45 -2.72 3.92
N GLY A 157 16.19 -2.83 3.50
CA GLY A 157 15.04 -2.71 4.39
C GLY A 157 15.04 -3.77 5.51
N PHE A 158 15.38 -5.02 5.18
CA PHE A 158 15.52 -6.07 6.20
C PHE A 158 16.64 -5.76 7.21
N THR A 159 17.79 -5.29 6.71
CA THR A 159 18.92 -4.92 7.57
C THR A 159 18.54 -3.75 8.49
N TRP A 160 17.81 -2.78 7.94
CA TRP A 160 17.36 -1.62 8.69
C TRP A 160 16.36 -2.01 9.79
N LEU A 161 15.37 -2.86 9.49
CA LEU A 161 14.41 -3.34 10.49
C LEU A 161 15.09 -4.12 11.62
N GLU A 162 16.06 -4.98 11.30
CA GLU A 162 16.85 -5.69 12.31
C GLU A 162 17.57 -4.71 13.23
N ASN A 163 18.24 -3.70 12.66
CA ASN A 163 18.91 -2.67 13.43
C ASN A 163 17.94 -1.84 14.29
N PHE A 164 16.75 -1.53 13.75
CA PHE A 164 15.71 -0.80 14.48
C PHE A 164 15.24 -1.58 15.71
N TYR A 165 14.89 -2.86 15.56
CA TYR A 165 14.47 -3.68 16.71
C TYR A 165 15.60 -3.90 17.71
N ASN A 166 16.85 -4.00 17.26
CA ASN A 166 18.02 -4.06 18.14
C ASN A 166 18.18 -2.75 18.94
N ALA A 167 18.07 -1.60 18.28
CA ALA A 167 18.15 -0.28 18.92
C ALA A 167 16.99 -0.04 19.91
N CYS A 168 15.81 -0.56 19.60
CA CYS A 168 14.66 -0.53 20.50
C CYS A 168 14.89 -1.31 21.80
N ASN A 169 15.74 -2.34 21.79
CA ASN A 169 16.07 -3.17 22.96
C ASN A 169 14.82 -3.62 23.74
N GLY A 170 13.79 -4.06 23.02
CA GLY A 170 12.52 -4.52 23.59
C GLY A 170 11.50 -3.42 23.95
N ASN A 171 11.78 -2.15 23.67
CA ASN A 171 10.89 -1.02 24.00
C ASN A 171 10.04 -0.51 22.81
N CYS A 172 10.07 -1.20 21.67
CA CYS A 172 9.21 -0.89 20.52
C CYS A 172 8.28 -2.07 20.24
N THR A 173 6.98 -1.84 20.39
CA THR A 173 5.91 -2.80 20.12
C THR A 173 5.39 -2.57 18.71
N THR A 174 5.37 -3.60 17.88
CA THR A 174 4.75 -3.57 16.55
C THR A 174 3.72 -4.69 16.43
N HIS A 175 2.57 -4.39 15.82
CA HIS A 175 1.41 -5.29 15.74
C HIS A 175 1.24 -5.85 14.32
N PHE A 176 1.65 -5.11 13.31
CA PHE A 176 1.62 -5.51 11.91
C PHE A 176 2.85 -4.97 11.16
N ILE A 177 3.17 -5.59 10.02
CA ILE A 177 4.32 -5.23 9.19
C ILE A 177 3.84 -4.61 7.86
N PRO A 178 4.08 -3.31 7.65
CA PRO A 178 3.96 -2.69 6.34
C PRO A 178 4.99 -3.25 5.35
N VAL A 179 4.60 -3.41 4.09
CA VAL A 179 5.43 -3.92 3.01
C VAL A 179 5.31 -3.03 1.79
N HIS A 180 6.46 -2.58 1.28
CA HIS A 180 6.55 -1.86 0.01
C HIS A 180 7.14 -2.75 -1.08
N TRP A 181 6.62 -2.65 -2.30
CA TRP A 181 7.19 -3.36 -3.44
C TRP A 181 6.95 -2.68 -4.79
N TYR A 182 8.04 -2.37 -5.48
CA TYR A 182 8.02 -1.83 -6.83
C TYR A 182 8.77 -2.77 -7.78
N GLY A 183 8.03 -3.51 -8.61
CA GLY A 183 8.59 -4.50 -9.53
C GLY A 183 7.58 -5.56 -9.96
N ASN A 184 8.05 -6.67 -10.50
CA ASN A 184 7.16 -7.73 -10.98
C ASN A 184 6.50 -8.55 -9.85
N PHE A 185 5.49 -9.36 -10.22
CA PHE A 185 4.70 -10.15 -9.26
C PHE A 185 5.51 -11.27 -8.60
N GLY A 186 6.43 -11.91 -9.33
CA GLY A 186 7.27 -12.97 -8.78
C GLY A 186 8.16 -12.46 -7.63
N GLY A 187 8.71 -11.26 -7.78
CA GLY A 187 9.47 -10.59 -6.75
C GLY A 187 8.61 -10.18 -5.55
N LEU A 188 7.41 -9.63 -5.79
CA LEU A 188 6.44 -9.31 -4.74
C LEU A 188 6.12 -10.53 -3.87
N ALA A 189 5.71 -11.63 -4.50
CA ALA A 189 5.34 -12.86 -3.79
C ALA A 189 6.54 -13.43 -3.01
N SER A 190 7.75 -13.40 -3.60
CA SER A 190 8.98 -13.83 -2.92
C SER A 190 9.31 -12.94 -1.72
N HIS A 191 9.22 -11.62 -1.87
CA HIS A 191 9.52 -10.66 -0.81
C HIS A 191 8.55 -10.81 0.36
N MET A 192 7.24 -10.85 0.09
CA MET A 192 6.23 -11.12 1.12
C MET A 192 6.44 -12.47 1.82
N GLY A 193 6.83 -13.50 1.08
CA GLY A 193 7.16 -14.81 1.66
C GLY A 193 8.35 -14.74 2.61
N GLN A 194 9.35 -13.91 2.31
CA GLN A 194 10.48 -13.65 3.21
C GLN A 194 10.04 -12.85 4.44
N VAL A 195 9.27 -11.78 4.27
CA VAL A 195 8.73 -10.98 5.39
C VAL A 195 7.92 -11.86 6.34
N ASN A 196 7.00 -12.67 5.83
CA ASN A 196 6.17 -13.56 6.63
C ASN A 196 7.01 -14.63 7.37
N ARG A 197 8.11 -15.12 6.78
CA ARG A 197 9.02 -16.04 7.47
C ARG A 197 9.79 -15.34 8.60
N THR A 198 10.21 -14.10 8.40
CA THR A 198 10.97 -13.32 9.38
C THR A 198 10.09 -12.85 10.54
N TYR A 199 8.84 -12.47 10.26
CA TYR A 199 7.88 -11.93 11.24
C TYR A 199 6.58 -12.76 11.28
N PRO A 200 6.63 -14.05 11.64
CA PRO A 200 5.52 -15.00 11.45
C PRO A 200 4.29 -14.76 12.33
N ASN A 201 4.39 -13.88 13.34
CA ASN A 201 3.31 -13.59 14.29
C ASN A 201 2.64 -12.23 14.03
N MET A 202 2.96 -11.57 12.92
CA MET A 202 2.39 -10.27 12.55
C MET A 202 1.48 -10.44 11.34
N THR A 203 0.38 -9.68 11.32
CA THR A 203 -0.35 -9.45 10.07
C THR A 203 0.45 -8.51 9.17
N MET A 204 0.13 -8.53 7.88
CA MET A 204 0.82 -7.76 6.85
C MET A 204 -0.13 -6.73 6.25
N TRP A 205 0.42 -5.54 6.06
CA TRP A 205 -0.20 -4.46 5.30
C TRP A 205 0.68 -4.18 4.09
N VAL A 206 0.18 -4.36 2.87
CA VAL A 206 0.96 -3.98 1.67
C VAL A 206 0.64 -2.53 1.36
N THR A 207 1.34 -1.60 2.02
CA THR A 207 1.02 -0.17 2.02
C THR A 207 1.39 0.51 0.72
N GLU A 208 2.40 0.02 0.00
CA GLU A 208 2.71 0.50 -1.35
C GLU A 208 3.10 -0.65 -2.25
N TYR A 209 2.43 -0.76 -3.40
CA TYR A 209 2.89 -1.66 -4.44
C TYR A 209 2.46 -1.22 -5.83
N ALA A 210 3.36 -1.41 -6.80
CA ALA A 210 3.08 -1.22 -8.22
C ALA A 210 4.11 -1.95 -9.09
N CYS A 211 3.76 -2.20 -10.36
CA CYS A 211 4.71 -2.64 -11.37
C CYS A 211 5.43 -1.41 -11.95
N ALA A 212 6.56 -1.04 -11.35
CA ALA A 212 7.29 0.16 -11.74
C ALA A 212 7.83 0.05 -13.18
N ASP A 213 7.57 1.08 -13.98
CA ASP A 213 7.99 1.22 -15.39
C ASP A 213 7.59 0.05 -16.31
N CYS A 214 6.63 -0.77 -15.90
CA CYS A 214 6.14 -1.89 -16.68
C CYS A 214 5.34 -1.42 -17.91
N GLU A 215 5.34 -2.24 -18.95
CA GLU A 215 4.46 -2.03 -20.09
C GLU A 215 2.99 -2.20 -19.67
N LEU A 216 2.06 -1.59 -20.43
CA LEU A 216 0.65 -1.50 -20.01
C LEU A 216 0.04 -2.87 -19.69
N GLU A 217 0.26 -3.86 -20.55
CA GLU A 217 -0.26 -5.21 -20.34
C GLU A 217 0.37 -5.89 -19.12
N GLU A 218 1.66 -5.66 -18.87
CA GLU A 218 2.36 -6.20 -17.70
C GLU A 218 1.87 -5.56 -16.40
N ALA A 219 1.66 -4.24 -16.37
CA ALA A 219 1.09 -3.55 -15.22
C ALA A 219 -0.34 -4.05 -14.89
N GLN A 220 -1.17 -4.24 -15.91
CA GLN A 220 -2.52 -4.80 -15.76
C GLN A 220 -2.50 -6.25 -15.26
N GLN A 221 -1.60 -7.09 -15.78
CA GLN A 221 -1.42 -8.47 -15.32
C GLN A 221 -0.89 -8.51 -13.88
N PHE A 222 0.09 -7.68 -13.54
CA PHE A 222 0.62 -7.53 -12.19
C PHE A 222 -0.49 -7.18 -11.20
N TYR A 223 -1.31 -6.18 -11.53
CA TYR A 223 -2.43 -5.75 -10.68
C TYR A 223 -3.40 -6.91 -10.42
N ASN A 224 -3.86 -7.59 -11.47
CA ASN A 224 -4.83 -8.68 -11.33
C ASN A 224 -4.25 -9.84 -10.49
N MET A 225 -3.00 -10.24 -10.73
CA MET A 225 -2.35 -11.30 -9.95
C MET A 225 -2.14 -10.91 -8.49
N SER A 226 -1.76 -9.66 -8.21
CA SER A 226 -1.49 -9.19 -6.84
C SER A 226 -2.77 -9.03 -6.03
N ALA A 227 -3.82 -8.43 -6.57
CA ALA A 227 -5.11 -8.30 -5.87
C ALA A 227 -5.68 -9.68 -5.49
N ASP A 228 -5.75 -10.60 -6.45
CA ASP A 228 -6.21 -11.98 -6.24
C ASP A 228 -5.31 -12.76 -5.24
N TYR A 229 -4.00 -12.49 -5.24
CA TYR A 229 -3.09 -13.06 -4.26
C TYR A 229 -3.36 -12.53 -2.85
N PHE A 230 -3.51 -11.22 -2.67
CA PHE A 230 -3.73 -10.59 -1.36
C PHE A 230 -5.06 -10.97 -0.75
N ASP A 231 -6.11 -11.07 -1.57
CA ASP A 231 -7.44 -11.45 -1.10
C ASP A 231 -7.46 -12.87 -0.51
N ARG A 232 -6.67 -13.80 -1.06
CA ARG A 232 -6.54 -15.18 -0.56
C ARG A 232 -5.67 -15.36 0.70
N LEU A 233 -4.82 -14.39 1.03
CA LEU A 233 -3.90 -14.53 2.16
C LEU A 233 -4.52 -13.95 3.43
N ASP A 234 -4.85 -14.82 4.40
CA ASP A 234 -5.47 -14.40 5.67
C ASP A 234 -4.62 -13.42 6.49
N TYR A 235 -3.29 -13.56 6.41
CA TYR A 235 -2.37 -12.68 7.12
C TYR A 235 -2.21 -11.32 6.43
N VAL A 236 -2.60 -11.17 5.16
CA VAL A 236 -2.69 -9.87 4.49
C VAL A 236 -4.05 -9.29 4.81
N THR A 237 -4.05 -8.23 5.62
CA THR A 237 -5.30 -7.62 6.10
C THR A 237 -5.66 -6.34 5.37
N HIS A 238 -4.64 -5.64 4.84
CA HIS A 238 -4.79 -4.34 4.19
C HIS A 238 -3.81 -4.26 3.02
N TYR A 239 -4.22 -3.65 1.91
CA TYR A 239 -3.32 -3.27 0.83
C TYR A 239 -3.74 -1.99 0.14
N SER A 240 -2.76 -1.21 -0.32
CA SER A 240 -2.94 0.04 -1.06
C SER A 240 -2.04 0.07 -2.30
N TYR A 241 -2.66 0.04 -3.47
CA TYR A 241 -1.93 0.12 -4.73
C TYR A 241 -1.40 1.54 -4.94
N PHE A 242 -0.11 1.68 -5.26
CA PHE A 242 0.51 2.98 -5.48
C PHE A 242 0.23 3.48 -6.89
N GLY A 243 -0.88 4.21 -7.03
CA GLY A 243 -1.34 4.69 -8.34
C GLY A 243 -2.42 5.77 -8.31
N ALA A 244 -2.80 6.28 -7.14
CA ALA A 244 -3.89 7.25 -6.97
C ALA A 244 -3.52 8.67 -7.42
N PHE A 245 -3.06 8.79 -8.67
CA PHE A 245 -2.61 10.02 -9.30
C PHE A 245 -2.76 9.88 -10.83
N ARG A 246 -2.60 11.01 -11.54
CA ARG A 246 -2.62 11.04 -13.00
C ARG A 246 -1.34 10.48 -13.62
N SER A 247 -1.49 9.86 -14.78
CA SER A 247 -0.41 9.16 -15.48
C SER A 247 0.75 10.04 -15.95
N ASP A 248 0.56 11.36 -16.06
CA ASP A 248 1.58 12.32 -16.46
C ASP A 248 2.46 12.83 -15.30
N VAL A 249 2.04 12.62 -14.05
CA VAL A 249 2.82 12.95 -12.84
C VAL A 249 3.40 11.73 -12.12
N SER A 250 3.15 10.52 -12.63
CA SER A 250 3.63 9.28 -12.02
C SER A 250 5.16 9.18 -12.03
N ASN A 251 5.73 8.88 -10.86
CA ASN A 251 7.16 8.57 -10.66
C ASN A 251 7.49 7.07 -10.75
N VAL A 252 6.48 6.20 -10.94
CA VAL A 252 6.62 4.73 -11.09
C VAL A 252 6.19 4.24 -12.47
N GLY A 253 6.12 5.16 -13.44
CA GLY A 253 5.71 4.89 -14.79
C GLY A 253 4.21 5.09 -15.01
N LYS A 254 3.86 5.77 -16.11
CA LYS A 254 2.49 6.14 -16.49
C LYS A 254 1.47 4.99 -16.44
N ASN A 255 1.91 3.76 -16.71
CA ASN A 255 1.03 2.59 -16.83
C ASN A 255 0.59 2.05 -15.47
N ALA A 256 1.25 2.45 -14.38
CA ALA A 256 0.81 2.13 -13.03
C ALA A 256 -0.33 3.03 -12.56
N ALA A 257 -0.49 4.23 -13.14
CA ALA A 257 -1.48 5.20 -12.66
C ALA A 257 -2.93 4.72 -12.79
N MET A 258 -3.74 5.03 -11.77
CA MET A 258 -5.18 4.78 -11.74
C MET A 258 -5.97 5.80 -12.55
N LEU A 259 -5.40 6.99 -12.80
CA LEU A 259 -6.00 8.02 -13.64
C LEU A 259 -5.13 8.24 -14.88
N THR A 260 -5.77 8.47 -16.03
CA THR A 260 -5.09 9.04 -17.19
C THR A 260 -4.66 10.48 -16.88
N GLN A 261 -3.83 11.06 -17.74
CA GLN A 261 -3.46 12.48 -17.71
C GLN A 261 -4.65 13.45 -17.75
N LYS A 262 -5.87 12.95 -18.04
CA LYS A 262 -7.10 13.75 -18.07
C LYS A 262 -7.98 13.57 -16.82
N GLY A 263 -7.56 12.77 -15.84
CA GLY A 263 -8.38 12.44 -14.67
C GLY A 263 -9.44 11.37 -14.93
N GLU A 264 -9.34 10.62 -16.04
CA GLU A 264 -10.25 9.52 -16.34
C GLU A 264 -9.70 8.22 -15.74
N LEU A 265 -10.53 7.38 -15.11
CA LEU A 265 -10.09 6.08 -14.59
C LEU A 265 -9.47 5.21 -15.69
N THR A 266 -8.28 4.68 -15.44
CA THR A 266 -7.67 3.60 -16.22
C THR A 266 -8.34 2.27 -15.90
N ASP A 267 -7.99 1.20 -16.61
CA ASP A 267 -8.48 -0.15 -16.27
C ASP A 267 -8.07 -0.55 -14.84
N ILE A 268 -6.82 -0.29 -14.43
CA ILE A 268 -6.34 -0.56 -13.07
C ILE A 268 -7.13 0.25 -12.05
N GLY A 269 -7.34 1.55 -12.31
CA GLY A 269 -8.12 2.40 -11.41
C GLY A 269 -9.55 1.90 -11.24
N ALA A 270 -10.21 1.56 -12.33
CA ALA A 270 -11.57 1.02 -12.28
C ALA A 270 -11.64 -0.30 -11.51
N TRP A 271 -10.78 -1.28 -11.83
CA TRP A 271 -10.75 -2.55 -11.13
C TRP A 271 -10.48 -2.38 -9.63
N TYR A 272 -9.59 -1.46 -9.27
CA TYR A 272 -9.25 -1.19 -7.88
C TYR A 272 -10.43 -0.67 -7.07
N LEU A 273 -11.26 0.17 -7.69
CA LEU A 273 -12.48 0.69 -7.11
C LEU A 273 -13.67 -0.28 -7.19
N GLY A 274 -13.49 -1.51 -7.70
CA GLY A 274 -14.59 -2.48 -7.83
C GLY A 274 -15.37 -2.39 -9.14
N GLN A 275 -14.89 -1.59 -10.08
CA GLN A 275 -15.60 -1.26 -11.32
C GLN A 275 -15.06 -2.08 -12.51
N GLN A 276 -15.85 -2.11 -13.58
CA GLN A 276 -15.46 -2.74 -14.85
C GLN A 276 -14.41 -1.90 -15.59
N ALA A 277 -13.61 -2.56 -16.44
CA ALA A 277 -12.58 -1.91 -17.25
C ALA A 277 -13.15 -0.73 -18.07
N THR A 278 -12.42 0.39 -18.12
CA THR A 278 -12.84 1.59 -18.87
C THR A 278 -12.32 1.61 -20.30
N GLY A 279 -11.24 0.88 -20.58
CA GLY A 279 -10.48 0.93 -21.83
C GLY A 279 -9.60 2.18 -21.98
N ASN A 280 -9.55 3.06 -20.96
CA ASN A 280 -8.77 4.28 -21.01
C ASN A 280 -7.29 3.99 -20.84
N LYS A 281 -6.48 4.44 -21.82
CA LYS A 281 -5.04 4.20 -21.82
C LYS A 281 -4.27 5.39 -21.26
N PRO A 282 -3.45 5.19 -20.21
CA PRO A 282 -2.62 6.26 -19.66
C PRO A 282 -1.59 6.74 -20.69
N LYS A 283 -1.30 8.04 -20.66
CA LYS A 283 -0.23 8.66 -21.46
C LYS A 283 0.67 9.48 -20.53
N GLY A 284 1.95 9.57 -20.88
CA GLY A 284 2.86 10.47 -20.17
C GLY A 284 2.59 11.92 -20.55
N GLY A 285 3.22 12.85 -19.82
CA GLY A 285 3.16 14.27 -20.14
C GLY A 285 3.64 14.56 -21.57
N ALA A 286 2.90 15.38 -22.31
CA ALA A 286 3.35 15.89 -23.60
C ALA A 286 4.44 16.94 -23.37
N ALA A 287 5.71 16.50 -23.36
CA ALA A 287 6.89 17.36 -23.28
C ALA A 287 6.89 18.39 -22.13
N GLN A 288 7.27 17.95 -20.93
CA GLN A 288 7.94 18.83 -19.96
C GLN A 288 9.20 18.15 -19.42
N VAL A 289 10.29 18.37 -20.15
CA VAL A 289 11.64 18.39 -19.56
C VAL A 289 11.75 19.71 -18.79
N THR A 290 11.14 19.79 -17.62
CA THR A 290 11.33 20.91 -16.68
C THR A 290 11.34 20.37 -15.25
N LYS A 291 12.55 20.03 -14.82
CA LYS A 291 13.07 20.04 -13.44
C LYS A 291 12.03 20.02 -12.31
N PHE A 292 11.75 18.82 -11.78
CA PHE A 292 11.42 18.68 -10.37
C PHE A 292 12.70 18.76 -9.55
N ALA A 293 13.03 19.97 -9.09
CA ALA A 293 13.96 20.15 -7.98
C ALA A 293 13.19 19.81 -6.70
N GLY A 294 13.30 18.56 -6.25
CA GLY A 294 12.72 18.11 -4.99
C GLY A 294 12.93 16.64 -4.74
N TRP A 295 12.68 15.79 -5.74
CA TRP A 295 12.74 14.34 -5.57
C TRP A 295 13.04 13.71 -6.94
N ALA A 296 14.31 13.36 -7.19
CA ALA A 296 14.82 12.38 -8.19
C ALA A 296 16.19 12.78 -8.77
N VAL A 297 17.27 12.16 -8.28
CA VAL A 297 18.57 11.92 -8.96
C VAL A 297 19.22 10.76 -8.16
N VAL A 298 19.65 9.59 -8.65
CA VAL A 298 19.82 8.94 -9.96
C VAL A 298 19.96 7.44 -9.65
N VAL A 299 19.26 6.56 -10.37
CA VAL A 299 19.65 5.13 -10.48
C VAL A 299 20.38 4.97 -11.81
N ALA A 300 21.70 4.91 -11.75
CA ALA A 300 22.54 4.47 -12.87
C ALA A 300 23.08 3.07 -12.55
N SER A 301 22.32 2.07 -13.00
CA SER A 301 22.76 0.80 -13.59
C SER A 301 24.16 0.29 -13.23
N VAL A 302 24.21 -0.72 -12.36
CA VAL A 302 25.31 -1.69 -12.29
C VAL A 302 24.98 -2.83 -13.26
N ALA A 303 25.67 -2.90 -14.39
CA ALA A 303 25.70 -4.10 -15.21
C ALA A 303 27.02 -4.20 -16.00
N PHE A 304 27.57 -5.41 -16.01
CA PHE A 304 28.70 -5.93 -16.79
C PHE A 304 30.12 -5.62 -16.31
N TRP A 305 30.60 -6.51 -15.43
CA TRP A 305 31.96 -7.03 -15.53
C TRP A 305 31.92 -8.40 -16.18
N THR A 306 32.30 -8.47 -17.45
CA THR A 306 32.74 -9.72 -18.09
C THR A 306 33.91 -9.42 -19.05
N VAL A 307 34.99 -10.18 -18.84
CA VAL A 307 36.10 -10.56 -19.75
C VAL A 307 37.28 -9.57 -19.90
N LEU A 308 38.35 -9.77 -19.12
CA LEU A 308 39.61 -10.45 -19.52
C LEU A 308 40.56 -10.58 -18.33
#